data_AF-A0A418WD70-F1
#
_entry.id   AF-A0A418WD70-F1
#
_cell.length_a   1.000
_cell.length_b   1.000
_cell.length_c   1.000
_cell.angle_alpha   90.00
_cell.angle_beta   90.00
_cell.angle_gamma   90.00
#
_symmetry.space_group_name_H-M   'P 1'
#
loop_
_entity.id
_entity.type
_entity.pdbx_description
1 polymer ?
#
loop_
_entity_poly.entity_id
_entity_poly.type
_entity_poly.pdbx_seq_one_letter_code
_entity_poly.pdbx_strand_id
1 'polypeptide(L)'
;MAWRVAKSLLQLREQINESAPDRSKASDGTIGDAAHASHQSDHNPWIQDGGIGVVTAIDITNDPSGKCDAERIVQALVQSRDLRIKYIIWNRRIISASVQPWVWRDYSGKNPHTQHFHLSVVRDKTLFDSTNSKWSISSTGP
;
A
#
# COMPACT_ATOMS: atom_id res chain seq x y z
N MET A 1 17.63 -6.36 13.91
CA MET A 1 16.91 -5.12 14.32
C MET A 1 15.43 -5.43 14.37
N ALA A 2 14.73 -4.97 15.41
CA ALA A 2 13.27 -5.13 15.50
C ALA A 2 12.57 -4.22 14.48
N TRP A 3 11.50 -4.70 13.86
CA TRP A 3 10.73 -3.91 12.91
C TRP A 3 9.22 -4.20 13.03
N ARG A 4 8.41 -3.28 12.50
CA ARG A 4 6.96 -3.43 12.36
C ARG A 4 6.46 -2.77 11.09
N VAL A 5 5.21 -3.05 10.72
CA VAL A 5 4.49 -2.32 9.67
C VAL A 5 3.79 -1.11 10.28
N ALA A 6 3.65 -0.04 9.49
CA ALA A 6 2.78 1.09 9.81
C ALA A 6 1.35 0.61 10.14
N LYS A 7 0.76 1.09 11.25
CA LYS A 7 -0.53 0.56 11.72
C LYS A 7 -1.67 0.79 10.73
N SER A 8 -1.66 1.91 10.01
CA SER A 8 -2.68 2.19 8.99
C SER A 8 -2.68 1.14 7.87
N LEU A 9 -1.52 0.63 7.46
CA LEU A 9 -1.42 -0.42 6.43
C LEU A 9 -1.93 -1.78 6.93
N LEU A 10 -1.73 -2.10 8.21
CA LEU A 10 -2.31 -3.30 8.82
C LEU A 10 -3.85 -3.21 8.82
N GLN A 11 -4.39 -2.06 9.22
CA GLN A 11 -5.83 -1.80 9.15
C GLN A 11 -6.38 -1.93 7.72
N LEU A 12 -5.67 -1.42 6.70
CA LEU A 12 -6.07 -1.59 5.30
C LEU A 12 -6.19 -3.08 4.93
N ARG A 13 -5.15 -3.87 5.23
CA ARG A 13 -5.13 -5.31 4.94
C ARG A 13 -6.23 -6.06 5.66
N GLU A 14 -6.49 -5.72 6.93
CA GLU A 14 -7.60 -6.28 7.70
C GLU A 14 -8.95 -5.97 7.05
N GLN A 15 -9.22 -4.71 6.69
CA GLN A 15 -10.44 -4.33 6.00
C GLN A 15 -10.62 -5.09 4.66
N ILE A 16 -9.54 -5.27 3.89
CA ILE A 16 -9.58 -6.03 2.64
C ILE A 16 -9.88 -7.50 2.93
N ASN A 17 -9.21 -8.11 3.92
CA ASN A 17 -9.47 -9.49 4.34
C ASN A 17 -10.91 -9.69 4.82
N GLU A 18 -11.48 -8.74 5.56
CA GLU A 18 -12.89 -8.79 5.99
C GLU A 18 -13.85 -8.75 4.79
N SER A 19 -13.55 -7.94 3.78
CA SER A 19 -14.36 -7.81 2.57
C SER A 19 -14.22 -8.98 1.58
N ALA A 20 -13.07 -9.67 1.64
CA ALA A 20 -12.64 -10.71 0.72
C ALA A 20 -11.88 -11.81 1.49
N PRO A 21 -12.56 -12.59 2.35
CA PRO A 21 -11.91 -13.54 3.27
C PRO A 21 -11.11 -14.63 2.55
N ASP A 22 -11.64 -15.10 1.42
CA ASP A 22 -11.06 -16.19 0.63
C ASP A 22 -10.04 -15.71 -0.41
N ARG A 23 -9.71 -14.41 -0.44
CA ARG A 23 -8.73 -13.89 -1.40
C ARG A 23 -7.39 -14.59 -1.25
N SER A 24 -6.75 -14.83 -2.40
CA SER A 24 -5.35 -15.17 -2.48
C SER A 24 -4.48 -14.10 -1.82
N LYS A 25 -3.40 -14.57 -1.20
CA LYS A 25 -2.38 -13.76 -0.52
C LYS A 25 -0.99 -14.04 -1.13
N ALA A 26 -0.95 -14.67 -2.30
CA ALA A 26 0.27 -15.18 -2.94
C ALA A 26 1.28 -14.08 -3.30
N SER A 27 0.85 -12.83 -3.41
CA SER A 27 1.68 -11.66 -3.66
C SER A 27 1.52 -10.58 -2.59
N ASP A 28 1.01 -10.93 -1.40
CA ASP A 28 1.02 -10.00 -0.27
C ASP A 28 2.45 -9.80 0.23
N GLY A 29 2.82 -8.55 0.52
CA GLY A 29 4.18 -8.19 0.93
C GLY A 29 4.18 -7.02 1.89
N THR A 30 5.08 -7.03 2.87
CA THR A 30 5.29 -5.87 3.77
C THR A 30 6.77 -5.55 3.89
N ILE A 31 7.59 -6.49 4.34
CA ILE A 31 9.04 -6.27 4.43
C ILE A 31 9.73 -6.75 3.16
N GLY A 32 10.69 -5.97 2.66
CA GLY A 32 11.59 -6.39 1.60
C GLY A 32 12.46 -7.56 2.07
N ASP A 33 12.79 -8.49 1.18
CA ASP A 33 13.79 -9.51 1.51
C ASP A 33 15.17 -8.87 1.79
N ALA A 34 16.10 -9.65 2.35
CA ALA A 34 17.44 -9.14 2.66
C ALA A 34 18.21 -8.64 1.42
N ALA A 35 17.83 -9.09 0.22
CA ALA A 35 18.39 -8.61 -1.05
C ALA A 35 17.79 -7.27 -1.51
N HIS A 36 16.56 -6.95 -1.09
CA HIS A 36 15.92 -5.64 -1.28
C HIS A 36 16.43 -4.57 -0.31
N ALA A 37 17.10 -4.95 0.78
CA ALA A 37 17.62 -4.01 1.78
C ALA A 37 18.65 -3.00 1.24
N SER A 38 19.33 -3.31 0.12
CA SER A 38 20.30 -2.41 -0.51
C SER A 38 19.67 -1.36 -1.44
N HIS A 39 18.36 -1.44 -1.72
CA HIS A 39 17.66 -0.53 -2.62
C HIS A 39 16.81 0.48 -1.85
N GLN A 40 16.59 1.65 -2.44
CA GLN A 40 15.60 2.59 -1.91
C GLN A 40 14.17 2.07 -2.16
N SER A 41 13.61 1.29 -1.21
CA SER A 41 12.20 0.87 -1.14
C SER A 41 11.55 1.11 0.25
N ASP A 42 10.33 1.66 0.28
CA ASP A 42 9.54 1.85 1.51
C ASP A 42 9.11 0.53 2.20
N HIS A 43 9.39 -0.62 1.57
CA HIS A 43 9.34 -1.95 2.18
C HIS A 43 10.49 -2.21 3.16
N ASN A 44 11.51 -1.36 3.18
CA ASN A 44 12.58 -1.43 4.16
C ASN A 44 12.20 -0.63 5.42
N PRO A 45 12.57 -1.10 6.61
CA PRO A 45 12.14 -0.51 7.88
C PRO A 45 12.96 0.74 8.26
N TRP A 46 12.99 1.75 7.40
CA TRP A 46 13.89 2.90 7.54
C TRP A 46 13.43 3.96 8.52
N ILE A 47 12.12 4.06 8.76
CA ILE A 47 11.60 5.00 9.75
C ILE A 47 11.86 4.43 11.14
N GLN A 48 12.51 5.18 12.01
CA GLN A 48 12.78 4.74 13.38
C GLN A 48 11.72 5.30 14.34
N ASP A 49 11.12 4.43 15.15
CA ASP A 49 10.12 4.77 16.17
C ASP A 49 10.46 4.03 17.46
N GLY A 50 11.01 4.73 18.45
CA GLY A 50 11.40 4.13 19.73
C GLY A 50 12.45 3.00 19.60
N GLY A 51 13.34 3.09 18.62
CA GLY A 51 14.35 2.05 18.33
C GLY A 51 13.82 0.85 17.51
N ILE A 52 12.57 0.92 17.02
CA ILE A 52 11.97 -0.06 16.13
C ILE A 52 11.89 0.53 14.72
N GLY A 53 12.36 -0.21 13.72
CA GLY A 53 12.21 0.17 12.32
C GLY A 53 10.78 0.00 11.83
N VAL A 54 10.27 0.92 11.02
CA VAL A 54 8.89 0.91 10.52
C VAL A 54 8.91 0.83 9.00
N VAL A 55 8.23 -0.20 8.50
CA VAL A 55 7.90 -0.41 7.09
C VAL A 55 6.66 0.43 6.75
N THR A 56 6.77 1.27 5.72
CA THR A 56 5.70 2.18 5.29
C THR A 56 5.12 1.80 3.93
N ALA A 57 5.30 0.55 3.51
CA ALA A 57 4.71 0.00 2.29
C ALA A 57 4.00 -1.34 2.53
N ILE A 58 3.01 -1.61 1.69
CA ILE A 58 2.33 -2.89 1.59
C ILE A 58 2.02 -3.22 0.13
N ASP A 59 2.19 -4.49 -0.21
CA ASP A 59 1.69 -5.09 -1.43
C ASP A 59 0.46 -5.95 -1.09
N ILE A 60 -0.60 -5.83 -1.89
CA ILE A 60 -1.82 -6.63 -1.75
C ILE A 60 -2.10 -7.33 -3.08
N THR A 61 -2.25 -8.65 -3.00
CA THR A 61 -2.53 -9.53 -4.15
C THR A 61 -3.79 -9.07 -4.91
N ASN A 62 -3.69 -9.00 -6.24
CA ASN A 62 -4.85 -8.90 -7.12
C ASN A 62 -5.46 -10.29 -7.28
N ASP A 63 -6.66 -10.48 -6.75
CA ASP A 63 -7.43 -11.71 -6.90
C ASP A 63 -8.92 -11.40 -7.09
N PRO A 64 -9.33 -11.04 -8.32
CA PRO A 64 -10.74 -10.75 -8.61
C PRO A 64 -11.65 -11.95 -8.33
N SER A 65 -11.14 -13.19 -8.48
CA SER A 65 -11.92 -14.41 -8.22
C SER A 65 -12.25 -14.60 -6.73
N GLY A 66 -11.30 -14.22 -5.86
CA GLY A 66 -11.47 -14.13 -4.41
C GLY A 66 -12.08 -12.81 -3.94
N LYS A 67 -12.69 -12.01 -4.82
CA LYS A 67 -13.31 -10.70 -4.55
C LYS A 67 -12.33 -9.59 -4.12
N CYS A 68 -11.04 -9.76 -4.34
CA CYS A 68 -10.01 -8.74 -4.12
C CYS A 68 -9.53 -8.16 -5.46
N ASP A 69 -10.35 -7.31 -6.06
CA ASP A 69 -10.00 -6.62 -7.31
C ASP A 69 -9.12 -5.40 -7.03
N ALA A 70 -7.85 -5.50 -7.41
CA ALA A 70 -6.87 -4.43 -7.19
C ALA A 70 -7.22 -3.14 -7.94
N GLU A 71 -7.80 -3.22 -9.15
CA GLU A 71 -8.19 -2.01 -9.90
C GLU A 71 -9.25 -1.24 -9.11
N ARG A 72 -10.30 -1.94 -8.65
CA ARG A 72 -11.39 -1.32 -7.88
C ARG A 72 -10.89 -0.70 -6.57
N ILE A 73 -10.04 -1.40 -5.83
CA ILE A 73 -9.48 -0.91 -4.56
C ILE A 73 -8.59 0.32 -4.81
N VAL A 74 -7.69 0.25 -5.79
CA VAL A 74 -6.77 1.34 -6.14
C VAL A 74 -7.54 2.59 -6.57
N GLN A 75 -8.59 2.45 -7.38
CA GLN A 75 -9.45 3.58 -7.76
C GLN A 75 -10.14 4.22 -6.54
N ALA A 76 -10.66 3.41 -5.61
CA ALA A 76 -11.27 3.93 -4.38
C ALA A 76 -10.26 4.70 -3.51
N LEU A 77 -9.04 4.16 -3.36
CA LEU A 77 -7.95 4.83 -2.63
C LEU A 77 -7.56 6.15 -3.31
N VAL A 78 -7.41 6.17 -4.63
CA VAL A 78 -7.09 7.39 -5.40
C VAL A 78 -8.18 8.44 -5.28
N GLN A 79 -9.45 8.04 -5.37
CA GLN A 79 -10.60 8.96 -5.22
C GLN A 79 -10.67 9.57 -3.83
N SER A 80 -10.33 8.80 -2.80
CA SER A 80 -10.38 9.27 -1.40
C SER A 80 -9.38 10.41 -1.11
N ARG A 81 -8.28 10.47 -1.88
CA ARG A 81 -7.15 11.36 -1.64
C ARG A 81 -6.67 11.35 -0.18
N ASP A 82 -6.72 10.19 0.46
CA ASP A 82 -6.37 10.03 1.88
C ASP A 82 -4.95 10.57 2.15
N LEU A 83 -4.83 11.44 3.15
CA LEU A 83 -3.57 12.13 3.49
C LEU A 83 -2.45 11.17 3.93
N ARG A 84 -2.79 9.93 4.28
CA ARG A 84 -1.81 8.89 4.58
C ARG A 84 -1.07 8.44 3.32
N ILE A 85 -1.66 8.55 2.13
CA ILE A 85 -1.10 8.04 0.87
C ILE A 85 0.09 8.90 0.43
N LYS A 86 1.25 8.25 0.26
CA LYS A 86 2.43 8.82 -0.40
C LYS A 86 2.36 8.59 -1.91
N TYR A 87 2.25 7.31 -2.31
CA TYR A 87 2.04 6.90 -3.70
C TYR A 87 1.44 5.49 -3.77
N ILE A 88 0.84 5.19 -4.93
CA ILE A 88 0.33 3.88 -5.31
C ILE A 88 0.95 3.51 -6.65
N ILE A 89 1.38 2.26 -6.80
CA ILE A 89 1.79 1.69 -8.08
C ILE A 89 0.87 0.51 -8.39
N TRP A 90 0.30 0.50 -9.58
CA TRP A 90 -0.60 -0.54 -10.05
C TRP A 90 -0.56 -0.60 -11.57
N ASN A 91 -0.49 -1.82 -12.12
CA ASN A 91 -0.59 -2.12 -13.54
C ASN A 91 0.31 -1.22 -14.42
N ARG A 92 1.60 -1.20 -14.11
CA ARG A 92 2.64 -0.39 -14.80
C ARG A 92 2.39 1.13 -14.76
N ARG A 93 1.62 1.60 -13.78
CA ARG A 93 1.36 3.03 -13.54
C ARG A 93 1.66 3.41 -12.11
N ILE A 94 2.02 4.67 -11.90
CA ILE A 94 2.25 5.28 -10.60
C ILE A 94 1.42 6.56 -10.46
N ILE A 95 0.85 6.76 -9.28
CA ILE A 95 0.17 7.98 -8.86
C ILE A 95 0.67 8.37 -7.47
N SER A 96 0.82 9.66 -7.21
CA SER A 96 1.37 10.13 -5.92
C SER A 96 0.70 11.41 -5.46
N ALA A 97 0.78 11.68 -4.16
CA ALA A 97 0.29 12.92 -3.58
C ALA A 97 1.21 14.12 -3.83
N SER A 98 2.48 13.90 -4.22
CA SER A 98 3.52 14.95 -4.30
C SER A 98 4.08 15.22 -5.69
N VAL A 99 4.23 14.21 -6.55
CA VAL A 99 4.78 14.37 -7.90
C VAL A 99 3.65 14.29 -8.91
N GLN A 100 3.34 15.43 -9.54
CA GLN A 100 2.13 15.62 -10.36
C GLN A 100 0.90 15.08 -9.61
N PRO A 101 0.50 15.75 -8.50
CA PRO A 101 -0.42 15.19 -7.53
C PRO A 101 -1.69 14.63 -8.16
N TRP A 102 -1.97 13.36 -7.86
CA TRP A 102 -3.15 12.63 -8.33
C TRP A 102 -3.27 12.48 -9.87
N VAL A 103 -2.15 12.59 -10.59
CA VAL A 103 -2.05 12.28 -12.01
C VAL A 103 -1.37 10.94 -12.20
N TRP A 104 -2.00 10.05 -12.97
CA TRP A 104 -1.39 8.79 -13.38
C TRP A 104 -0.23 9.01 -14.33
N ARG A 105 0.88 8.34 -14.07
CA ARG A 105 2.10 8.35 -14.89
C ARG A 105 2.56 6.93 -15.16
N ASP A 106 3.32 6.75 -16.24
CA ASP A 106 3.92 5.46 -16.55
C ASP A 106 4.95 5.07 -15.46
N TYR A 107 4.95 3.79 -15.11
CA TYR A 107 5.91 3.19 -14.20
C TYR A 107 6.73 2.13 -14.92
N SER A 108 8.05 2.35 -14.96
CA SER A 108 9.02 1.52 -15.68
C SER A 108 9.89 0.65 -14.76
N GLY A 109 9.52 0.53 -13.48
CA GLY A 109 10.24 -0.34 -12.55
C GLY A 109 10.18 -1.83 -12.94
N LYS A 110 11.16 -2.60 -12.45
CA LYS A 110 11.35 -4.02 -12.82
C LYS A 110 10.12 -4.88 -12.51
N ASN A 111 9.50 -4.69 -11.36
CA ASN A 111 8.26 -5.36 -11.01
C ASN A 111 7.08 -4.54 -11.58
N PRO A 112 6.29 -5.06 -12.52
CA PRO A 112 5.25 -4.28 -13.20
C PRO A 112 3.96 -4.07 -12.37
N HIS A 113 3.85 -4.70 -11.19
CA HIS A 113 2.68 -4.62 -10.30
C HIS A 113 1.36 -4.96 -11.00
N THR A 114 1.34 -6.07 -11.73
CA THR A 114 0.13 -6.62 -12.37
C THR A 114 -0.51 -7.74 -11.54
N GLN A 115 0.22 -8.29 -10.56
CA GLN A 115 -0.23 -9.38 -9.68
C GLN A 115 -0.61 -8.88 -8.27
N HIS A 116 -0.24 -7.65 -7.94
CA HIS A 116 -0.55 -6.95 -6.70
C HIS A 116 -0.52 -5.45 -6.98
N PHE A 117 -1.23 -4.67 -6.17
CA PHE A 117 -0.95 -3.25 -6.08
C PHE A 117 0.02 -2.98 -4.93
N HIS A 118 0.81 -1.93 -5.08
CA HIS A 118 1.69 -1.41 -4.05
C HIS A 118 1.12 -0.10 -3.52
N LEU A 119 1.07 0.03 -2.19
CA LEU A 119 0.74 1.29 -1.51
C LEU A 119 1.87 1.65 -0.55
N SER A 120 2.36 2.87 -0.68
CA SER A 120 3.24 3.51 0.32
C SER A 120 2.51 4.64 1.04
N VAL A 121 2.69 4.71 2.37
CA VAL A 121 2.20 5.80 3.21
C VAL A 121 3.29 6.81 3.53
N VAL A 122 2.89 8.02 3.91
CA VAL A 122 3.81 9.10 4.29
C VAL A 122 4.60 8.76 5.54
N ARG A 123 5.76 9.39 5.73
CA ARG A 123 6.65 9.15 6.88
C ARG A 123 6.22 9.81 8.20
N ASP A 124 5.14 10.57 8.19
CA ASP A 124 4.62 11.23 9.40
C ASP A 124 3.92 10.19 10.28
N LYS A 125 4.43 9.98 11.50
CA LYS A 125 3.89 9.01 12.46
C LYS A 125 2.43 9.26 12.79
N THR A 126 2.01 10.52 12.86
CA THR A 126 0.61 10.87 13.14
C THR A 126 -0.33 10.41 12.02
N LEU A 127 0.21 10.15 10.82
CA LEU A 127 -0.54 9.66 9.66
C LEU A 127 -0.32 8.17 9.43
N PHE A 128 0.92 7.66 9.36
CA PHE A 128 1.16 6.25 9.03
C PHE A 128 0.68 5.29 10.13
N ASP A 129 0.61 5.74 11.39
CA ASP A 129 0.00 4.98 12.48
C ASP A 129 -1.45 5.38 12.77
N SER A 130 -2.06 6.28 11.98
CA SER A 130 -3.46 6.66 12.16
C SER A 130 -4.40 5.54 11.75
N THR A 131 -5.12 5.02 12.76
CA THR A 131 -6.21 4.04 12.60
C THR A 131 -7.57 4.62 12.97
N ASN A 132 -7.65 5.93 13.18
CA ASN A 132 -8.87 6.64 13.61
C ASN A 132 -9.94 6.70 12.50
N SER A 133 -9.55 6.45 11.24
CA SER A 133 -10.46 6.44 10.11
C SER A 133 -10.16 5.23 9.22
N LYS A 134 -11.23 4.52 8.85
CA LYS A 134 -11.17 3.40 7.91
C LYS A 134 -10.70 3.87 6.54
N TRP A 135 -10.03 2.99 5.80
CA TRP A 135 -9.70 3.21 4.40
C TRP A 135 -10.93 3.09 3.50
N SER A 136 -11.04 3.97 2.51
CA SER A 136 -12.02 3.87 1.43
C SER A 136 -11.56 2.82 0.41
N ILE A 137 -11.97 1.57 0.61
CA ILE A 137 -11.62 0.42 -0.25
C ILE A 137 -12.75 -0.01 -1.19
N SER A 138 -13.86 0.71 -1.18
CA SER A 138 -14.97 0.55 -2.10
C SER A 138 -15.36 1.93 -2.57
N SER A 139 -15.49 2.12 -3.88
CA SER A 139 -16.10 3.32 -4.42
C SER A 139 -17.52 3.41 -3.89
N THR A 140 -17.84 4.48 -3.15
CA THR A 140 -19.22 4.92 -3.00
C THR A 140 -19.65 5.42 -4.37
N GLY A 141 -20.22 4.53 -5.19
CA GLY A 141 -20.82 4.93 -6.46
C GLY A 141 -22.07 5.78 -6.22
N PRO A 142 -22.57 6.48 -7.24
CA PRO A 142 -23.87 6.16 -7.78
C PRO A 142 -23.87 4.77 -8.46
#